data_AF-A0A2N2UYZ0-F1
#
_entry.id   AF-A0A2N2UYZ0-F1
#
_cell.length_a   1.000
_cell.length_b   1.000
_cell.length_c   1.000
_cell.angle_alpha   90.00
_cell.angle_beta   90.00
_cell.angle_gamma   90.00
#
_symmetry.space_group_name_H-M   'P 1'
#
loop_
_entity.id
_entity.type
_entity.pdbx_description
1 polymer ?
#
loop_
_entity_poly.entity_id
_entity_poly.type
_entity_poly.pdbx_seq_one_letter_code
_entity_poly.pdbx_strand_id
1 'polypeptide(L)'
;MSIKALLSADHQQCDERFAQAEAAVASHDWATAASGLRALTRGLEAHFLAEEEILFPAFEQASGMSTGPTAVMRLEHGQIRELLEALDQALAAKEDEAFAGAVETLLILLQQHNQKEENILYPMCDRLLDPDSLAGALRQRLEADGND
;
A
#
# COMPACT_ATOMS: atom_id res chain seq x y z
N MET A 1 20.47 3.50 5.12
CA MET A 1 19.05 3.77 5.52
C MET A 1 18.34 2.43 5.57
N SER A 2 17.40 2.16 6.47
CA SER A 2 16.79 0.81 6.53
C SER A 2 15.60 0.66 5.57
N ILE A 3 15.33 -0.57 5.13
CA ILE A 3 14.15 -0.94 4.32
C ILE A 3 12.88 -0.57 5.10
N LYS A 4 12.85 -0.91 6.40
CA LYS A 4 11.74 -0.53 7.28
C LYS A 4 11.46 0.96 7.26
N ALA A 5 12.50 1.79 7.43
CA ALA A 5 12.31 3.24 7.50
C ALA A 5 11.80 3.83 6.17
N LEU A 6 12.24 3.27 5.04
CA LEU A 6 11.80 3.72 3.72
C LEU A 6 10.33 3.38 3.47
N LEU A 7 9.94 2.12 3.66
CA LEU A 7 8.60 1.65 3.32
C LEU A 7 7.55 2.09 4.34
N SER A 8 7.88 2.17 5.63
CA SER A 8 6.99 2.78 6.63
C SER A 8 6.72 4.26 6.37
N ALA A 9 7.66 5.00 5.78
CA ALA A 9 7.41 6.38 5.39
C ALA A 9 6.45 6.46 4.18
N ASP A 10 6.43 5.45 3.34
CA ASP A 10 5.46 5.35 2.24
C ASP A 10 4.06 4.95 2.74
N HIS A 11 3.97 4.02 3.70
CA HIS A 11 2.71 3.75 4.41
C HIS A 11 2.08 5.02 4.99
N GLN A 12 2.88 5.85 5.66
CA GLN A 12 2.38 7.12 6.22
C GLN A 12 1.83 8.05 5.14
N GLN A 13 2.46 8.12 3.97
CA GLN A 13 1.96 8.91 2.84
C GLN A 13 0.65 8.35 2.27
N CYS A 14 0.51 7.02 2.20
CA CYS A 14 -0.73 6.38 1.79
C CYS A 14 -1.86 6.62 2.81
N ASP A 15 -1.57 6.50 4.11
CA ASP A 15 -2.52 6.78 5.19
C ASP A 15 -3.01 8.24 5.14
N GLU A 16 -2.12 9.20 4.90
CA GLU A 16 -2.48 10.61 4.72
C GLU A 16 -3.39 10.84 3.51
N ARG A 17 -3.09 10.21 2.36
CA ARG A 17 -3.94 10.29 1.16
C ARG A 17 -5.31 9.67 1.39
N PHE A 18 -5.37 8.56 2.13
CA PHE A 18 -6.63 7.91 2.46
C PHE A 18 -7.50 8.77 3.36
N ALA A 19 -6.93 9.36 4.41
CA ALA A 19 -7.63 10.29 5.30
C ALA A 19 -8.16 11.52 4.55
N GLN A 20 -7.42 12.04 3.57
CA GLN A 20 -7.87 13.15 2.72
C GLN A 20 -9.07 12.76 1.84
N ALA A 21 -9.05 11.57 1.24
CA ALA A 21 -10.16 11.07 0.42
C ALA A 21 -11.43 10.86 1.28
N GLU A 22 -11.29 10.27 2.46
CA GLU A 22 -12.38 10.07 3.41
C GLU A 22 -13.02 11.40 3.85
N ALA A 23 -12.19 12.38 4.22
CA ALA A 23 -12.67 13.71 4.62
C ALA A 23 -13.43 14.44 3.50
N ALA A 24 -13.00 14.28 2.24
CA ALA A 24 -13.67 14.84 1.08
C ALA A 24 -15.06 14.21 0.86
N VAL A 25 -15.19 12.89 1.02
CA VAL A 25 -16.49 12.21 0.96
C VAL A 25 -17.42 12.68 2.07
N ALA A 26 -16.94 12.79 3.32
CA ALA A 26 -17.73 13.31 4.43
C ALA A 26 -18.25 14.74 4.15
N SER A 27 -17.49 15.54 3.40
CA SER A 27 -17.86 16.90 2.99
C SER A 27 -18.68 16.97 1.70
N HIS A 28 -19.05 15.82 1.12
CA HIS A 28 -19.71 15.70 -0.18
C HIS A 28 -18.95 16.36 -1.35
N ASP A 29 -17.63 16.51 -1.21
CA ASP A 29 -16.75 16.99 -2.27
C ASP A 29 -16.29 15.81 -3.13
N TRP A 30 -17.21 15.35 -3.99
CA TRP A 30 -17.01 14.18 -4.85
C TRP A 30 -15.81 14.31 -5.80
N ALA A 31 -15.50 15.52 -6.26
CA ALA A 31 -14.40 15.75 -7.18
C ALA A 31 -13.06 15.54 -6.46
N THR A 32 -12.91 16.11 -5.26
CA THR A 32 -11.72 15.92 -4.41
C THR A 32 -11.62 14.47 -3.94
N ALA A 33 -12.73 13.85 -3.53
CA ALA A 33 -12.75 12.44 -3.15
C ALA A 33 -12.24 11.52 -4.28
N ALA A 34 -12.72 11.74 -5.51
CA ALA A 34 -12.31 10.94 -6.66
C ALA A 34 -10.83 11.15 -7.00
N SER A 35 -10.34 12.39 -6.90
CA SER A 35 -8.92 12.66 -7.10
C SER A 35 -8.05 12.02 -6.00
N GLY A 36 -8.50 12.09 -4.75
CA GLY A 36 -7.84 11.48 -3.60
C GLY A 36 -7.77 9.97 -3.71
N LEU A 37 -8.89 9.31 -4.05
CA LEU A 37 -8.93 7.86 -4.24
C LEU A 37 -8.01 7.39 -5.38
N ARG A 38 -7.96 8.13 -6.50
CA ARG A 38 -7.01 7.84 -7.58
C ARG A 38 -5.56 7.98 -7.14
N ALA A 39 -5.24 9.02 -6.35
CA ALA A 39 -3.88 9.23 -5.84
C ALA A 39 -3.48 8.16 -4.81
N LEU A 40 -4.40 7.74 -3.95
CA LEU A 40 -4.21 6.61 -3.04
C LEU A 40 -3.96 5.31 -3.81
N THR A 41 -4.81 5.01 -4.79
CA THR A 41 -4.72 3.78 -5.60
C THR A 41 -3.37 3.69 -6.30
N ARG A 42 -2.90 4.79 -6.90
CA ARG A 42 -1.55 4.83 -7.51
C ARG A 42 -0.44 4.65 -6.48
N GLY A 43 -0.56 5.29 -5.32
CA GLY A 43 0.41 5.15 -4.24
C GLY A 43 0.55 3.70 -3.75
N LEU A 44 -0.58 3.07 -3.44
CA LEU A 44 -0.61 1.67 -3.00
C LEU A 44 -0.12 0.72 -4.09
N GLU A 45 -0.48 0.94 -5.36
CA GLU A 45 0.02 0.10 -6.44
C GLU A 45 1.54 0.24 -6.61
N ALA A 46 2.07 1.46 -6.57
CA ALA A 46 3.51 1.69 -6.61
C ALA A 46 4.23 1.02 -5.41
N HIS A 47 3.62 1.08 -4.22
CA HIS A 47 4.09 0.37 -3.03
C HIS A 47 4.15 -1.14 -3.26
N PHE A 48 3.02 -1.74 -3.64
CA PHE A 48 2.93 -3.18 -3.86
C PHE A 48 3.91 -3.64 -4.94
N LEU A 49 4.10 -2.88 -6.02
CA LEU A 49 5.08 -3.24 -7.04
C LEU A 49 6.53 -3.10 -6.55
N ALA A 50 6.83 -2.11 -5.70
CA ALA A 50 8.15 -2.00 -5.07
C ALA A 50 8.45 -3.25 -4.23
N GLU A 51 7.43 -3.78 -3.57
CA GLU A 51 7.59 -4.99 -2.77
C GLU A 51 7.61 -6.27 -3.60
N GLU A 52 6.59 -6.47 -4.43
CA GLU A 52 6.37 -7.70 -5.18
C GLU A 52 7.45 -7.96 -6.24
N GLU A 53 8.00 -6.91 -6.86
CA GLU A 53 8.98 -7.02 -7.94
C GLU A 53 10.44 -6.85 -7.47
N ILE A 54 10.66 -6.23 -6.31
CA ILE A 54 12.01 -5.89 -5.84
C ILE A 54 12.29 -6.50 -4.46
N LEU A 55 11.53 -6.13 -3.43
CA LEU A 55 11.83 -6.54 -2.06
C LEU A 55 11.60 -8.05 -1.84
N PHE A 56 10.43 -8.55 -2.19
CA PHE A 56 10.05 -9.94 -1.94
C PHE A 56 10.94 -10.92 -2.70
N PRO A 57 11.28 -10.72 -3.99
CA PRO A 57 12.23 -11.60 -4.68
C PRO A 57 13.62 -11.60 -4.02
N ALA A 58 14.13 -10.44 -3.61
CA ALA A 58 15.42 -10.34 -2.92
C ALA A 58 15.38 -11.08 -1.57
N PHE A 59 14.32 -10.89 -0.79
CA PHE A 59 14.11 -11.56 0.48
C PHE A 59 13.97 -13.08 0.33
N GLU A 60 13.17 -13.54 -0.63
CA GLU A 60 12.96 -14.96 -0.92
C GLU A 60 14.26 -15.63 -1.36
N GLN A 61 15.07 -14.96 -2.18
CA GLN A 61 16.38 -15.45 -2.59
C GLN A 61 17.37 -15.56 -1.42
N ALA A 62 17.40 -14.57 -0.53
CA ALA A 62 18.30 -14.55 0.62
C ALA A 62 17.89 -15.53 1.73
N SER A 63 16.58 -15.70 1.94
CA SER A 63 16.03 -16.51 3.03
C SER A 63 15.72 -17.96 2.64
N GLY A 64 15.49 -18.24 1.35
CA GLY A 64 14.96 -19.51 0.87
C GLY A 64 13.47 -19.76 1.18
N MET A 65 12.76 -18.77 1.71
CA MET A 65 11.35 -18.90 2.12
C MET A 65 10.39 -18.35 1.06
N SER A 66 9.89 -19.20 0.16
CA SER A 66 8.95 -18.77 -0.90
C SER A 66 7.47 -18.95 -0.57
N THR A 67 7.12 -19.63 0.53
CA THR A 67 5.73 -19.91 0.93
C THR A 67 5.39 -19.31 2.31
N GLY A 68 6.05 -18.21 2.67
CA GLY A 68 5.98 -17.59 4.00
C GLY A 68 5.36 -16.19 3.97
N PRO A 69 5.96 -15.20 4.66
CA PRO A 69 5.35 -13.89 4.85
C PRO A 69 5.02 -13.16 3.53
N THR A 70 5.88 -13.28 2.52
CA THR A 70 5.69 -12.65 1.20
C THR A 70 4.51 -13.23 0.41
N ALA A 71 4.11 -14.48 0.66
CA ALA A 71 2.93 -15.07 0.03
C ALA A 71 1.63 -14.52 0.65
N VAL A 72 1.63 -14.30 1.97
CA VAL A 72 0.52 -13.67 2.68
C VAL A 72 0.36 -12.21 2.26
N MET A 73 1.45 -11.45 2.14
CA MET A 73 1.38 -10.05 1.70
C MET A 73 0.79 -9.94 0.28
N ARG A 74 1.22 -10.77 -0.68
CA ARG A 74 0.62 -10.79 -2.03
C ARG A 74 -0.88 -11.10 -2.04
N LEU A 75 -1.34 -12.01 -1.17
CA LEU A 75 -2.77 -12.28 -1.03
C LEU A 75 -3.52 -11.04 -0.55
N GLU A 76 -2.97 -10.35 0.45
CA GLU A 76 -3.57 -9.14 1.03
C GLU A 76 -3.52 -7.97 0.07
N HIS A 77 -2.46 -7.80 -0.73
CA HIS A 77 -2.42 -6.80 -1.81
C HIS A 77 -3.55 -7.05 -2.82
N GLY A 78 -3.83 -8.31 -3.16
CA GLY A 78 -4.97 -8.67 -4.01
C GLY A 78 -6.31 -8.22 -3.40
N GLN A 79 -6.53 -8.49 -2.12
CA GLN A 79 -7.73 -8.06 -1.40
C GLN A 79 -7.85 -6.54 -1.29
N ILE A 80 -6.74 -5.84 -1.09
CA ILE A 80 -6.70 -4.37 -1.07
C ILE A 80 -7.05 -3.80 -2.44
N ARG A 81 -6.52 -4.37 -3.53
CA ARG A 81 -6.88 -3.98 -4.91
C ARG A 81 -8.38 -4.14 -5.19
N GLU A 82 -8.98 -5.25 -4.75
CA GLU A 82 -10.43 -5.47 -4.86
C GLU A 82 -11.25 -4.41 -4.10
N LEU A 83 -10.80 -4.02 -2.89
CA LEU A 83 -11.47 -2.97 -2.11
C LEU A 83 -11.32 -1.58 -2.75
N LEU A 84 -10.16 -1.27 -3.33
CA LEU A 84 -9.96 -0.01 -4.07
C LEU A 84 -10.87 0.08 -5.30
N GLU A 85 -11.07 -1.03 -6.01
CA GLU A 85 -12.02 -1.09 -7.12
C GLU A 85 -13.47 -0.89 -6.63
N ALA A 86 -13.85 -1.54 -5.51
CA ALA A 86 -15.17 -1.36 -4.91
C ALA A 86 -15.43 0.10 -4.48
N LEU A 87 -14.41 0.79 -3.94
CA LEU A 87 -14.49 2.20 -3.59
C LEU A 87 -14.70 3.08 -4.83
N ASP A 88 -13.98 2.83 -5.92
CA ASP A 88 -14.12 3.61 -7.15
C ASP A 88 -15.53 3.43 -7.76
N GLN A 89 -16.03 2.20 -7.77
CA GLN A 89 -17.40 1.89 -8.23
C GLN A 89 -18.47 2.58 -7.36
N ALA A 90 -18.36 2.48 -6.03
CA ALA A 90 -19.30 3.11 -5.11
C ALA A 90 -19.28 4.64 -5.24
N LEU A 91 -18.09 5.23 -5.42
CA LEU A 91 -17.93 6.67 -5.63
C LEU A 91 -18.55 7.13 -6.95
N ALA A 92 -18.36 6.38 -8.04
CA ALA A 92 -18.97 6.66 -9.33
C ALA A 92 -20.50 6.55 -9.30
N ALA A 93 -21.03 5.57 -8.55
CA ALA A 93 -22.45 5.37 -8.33
C ALA A 93 -23.06 6.35 -7.30
N LYS A 94 -22.22 7.06 -6.52
CA LYS A 94 -22.61 7.90 -5.37
C LYS A 94 -23.40 7.11 -4.33
N GLU A 95 -22.93 5.91 -4.03
CA GLU A 95 -23.51 5.00 -3.04
C GLU A 95 -22.78 5.13 -1.71
N ASP A 96 -23.22 6.08 -0.87
CA ASP A 96 -22.55 6.44 0.39
C ASP A 96 -22.36 5.25 1.34
N GLU A 97 -23.36 4.37 1.47
CA GLU A 97 -23.31 3.22 2.36
C GLU A 97 -22.30 2.15 1.87
N ALA A 98 -22.28 1.89 0.57
CA ALA A 98 -21.32 0.97 -0.04
C ALA A 98 -19.88 1.52 0.07
N PHE A 99 -19.70 2.82 -0.16
CA PHE A 99 -18.42 3.48 0.00
C PHE A 99 -17.93 3.41 1.45
N ALA A 100 -18.78 3.76 2.42
CA ALA A 100 -18.43 3.74 3.84
C ALA A 100 -18.03 2.32 4.32
N GLY A 101 -18.78 1.28 3.92
CA GLY A 101 -18.46 -0.10 4.28
C GLY A 101 -17.13 -0.58 3.68
N ALA A 102 -16.84 -0.20 2.43
CA ALA A 102 -15.56 -0.52 1.80
C ALA A 102 -14.38 0.24 2.45
N VAL A 103 -14.58 1.51 2.86
CA VAL A 103 -13.58 2.30 3.61
C VAL A 103 -13.24 1.63 4.94
N GLU A 104 -14.24 1.23 5.73
CA GLU A 104 -14.00 0.59 7.03
C GLU A 104 -13.21 -0.72 6.87
N THR A 105 -13.59 -1.52 5.87
CA THR A 105 -12.91 -2.79 5.59
C THR A 105 -11.46 -2.55 5.14
N LEU A 106 -11.24 -1.58 4.24
CA LEU A 106 -9.90 -1.23 3.75
C LEU A 106 -9.01 -0.71 4.88
N LEU A 107 -9.53 0.15 5.76
CA LEU A 107 -8.79 0.69 6.90
C LEU A 107 -8.27 -0.41 7.81
N ILE A 108 -9.14 -1.35 8.19
CA ILE A 108 -8.76 -2.47 9.07
C ILE A 108 -7.72 -3.36 8.38
N LEU A 109 -7.92 -3.66 7.09
CA LEU A 109 -7.01 -4.51 6.34
C LEU A 109 -5.62 -3.86 6.21
N LEU A 110 -5.54 -2.59 5.83
CA LEU A 110 -4.27 -1.85 5.73
C LEU A 110 -3.56 -1.79 7.09
N GLN A 111 -4.28 -1.51 8.19
CA GLN A 111 -3.66 -1.49 9.52
C GLN A 111 -3.04 -2.85 9.90
N GLN A 112 -3.75 -3.95 9.62
CA GLN A 112 -3.24 -5.29 9.90
C GLN A 112 -2.08 -5.66 9.00
N HIS A 113 -2.18 -5.34 7.71
CA HIS A 113 -1.16 -5.53 6.69
C HIS A 113 0.14 -4.81 7.08
N ASN A 114 0.07 -3.49 7.29
CA ASN A 114 1.22 -2.67 7.69
C ASN A 114 1.87 -3.20 8.98
N GLN A 115 1.07 -3.64 9.97
CA GLN A 115 1.63 -4.22 11.20
C GLN A 115 2.46 -5.48 10.96
N LYS A 116 2.05 -6.35 10.02
CA LYS A 116 2.81 -7.56 9.68
C LYS A 116 4.12 -7.18 9.00
N GLU A 117 4.10 -6.20 8.12
CA GLU A 117 5.31 -5.80 7.41
C GLU A 117 6.29 -5.09 8.32
N GLU A 118 5.84 -4.06 9.02
CA GLU A 118 6.70 -3.19 9.83
C GLU A 118 7.29 -3.88 11.05
N ASN A 119 6.57 -4.85 11.62
CA ASN A 119 6.99 -5.54 12.84
C ASN A 119 7.61 -6.92 12.57
N ILE A 120 7.37 -7.51 11.40
CA ILE A 120 7.86 -8.86 11.07
C ILE A 120 8.71 -8.82 9.81
N LEU A 121 8.13 -8.50 8.65
CA LEU A 121 8.82 -8.67 7.37
C LEU A 121 10.00 -7.72 7.19
N TYR A 122 9.81 -6.41 7.33
CA TYR A 122 10.88 -5.44 7.13
C TYR A 122 12.05 -5.60 8.11
N PRO A 123 11.84 -5.88 9.42
CA PRO A 123 12.94 -6.25 10.31
C PRO A 123 13.71 -7.50 9.89
N MET A 124 13.07 -8.46 9.21
CA MET A 124 13.77 -9.62 8.65
C MET A 124 14.55 -9.23 7.39
N CYS A 125 13.98 -8.41 6.51
CA CYS A 125 14.66 -7.85 5.35
C CYS A 125 15.92 -7.07 5.75
N ASP A 126 15.82 -6.17 6.75
CA ASP A 126 16.95 -5.38 7.25
C ASP A 126 18.09 -6.22 7.83
N ARG A 127 17.81 -7.46 8.28
CA ARG A 127 18.83 -8.39 8.79
C ARG A 127 19.47 -9.24 7.71
N LEU A 128 18.75 -9.53 6.62
CA LEU A 128 19.17 -10.49 5.59
C LEU A 128 19.70 -9.83 4.33
N LEU A 129 19.22 -8.62 4.03
CA LEU A 129 19.54 -7.88 2.81
C LEU A 129 20.49 -6.73 3.14
N ASP A 130 21.16 -6.22 2.11
CA ASP A 130 21.85 -4.93 2.17
C ASP A 130 20.85 -3.82 1.74
N PRO A 131 20.32 -3.00 2.68
CA PRO A 131 19.34 -1.98 2.35
C PRO A 131 19.83 -0.96 1.32
N ASP A 132 21.12 -0.63 1.35
CA ASP A 132 21.66 0.40 0.46
C ASP A 132 21.73 -0.11 -0.99
N SER A 133 21.79 -1.43 -1.21
CA SER A 133 21.74 -2.05 -2.53
C SER A 133 20.36 -1.97 -3.20
N LEU A 134 19.28 -1.91 -2.41
CA LEU A 134 17.89 -1.89 -2.91
C LEU A 134 17.24 -0.50 -2.85
N ALA A 135 17.72 0.38 -1.97
CA ALA A 135 17.07 1.66 -1.69
C ALA A 135 16.87 2.54 -2.94
N GLY A 136 17.80 2.49 -3.91
CA GLY A 136 17.65 3.23 -5.17
C GLY A 136 16.47 2.75 -6.02
N ALA A 137 16.38 1.43 -6.21
CA ALA A 137 15.32 0.81 -7.00
C ALA A 137 13.95 0.93 -6.32
N LEU A 138 13.89 0.77 -5.00
CA LEU A 138 12.68 0.95 -4.21
C LEU A 138 12.17 2.39 -4.32
N ARG A 139 13.01 3.40 -4.08
CA ARG A 139 12.59 4.81 -4.23
C ARG A 139 12.10 5.13 -5.63
N GLN A 140 12.84 4.68 -6.64
CA GLN A 140 12.44 4.91 -8.02
C GLN A 140 11.05 4.33 -8.32
N ARG A 141 10.72 3.14 -7.77
CA ARG A 141 9.40 2.55 -7.95
C ARG A 141 8.31 3.32 -7.20
N LEU A 142 8.57 3.72 -5.94
CA LEU A 142 7.62 4.50 -5.15
C LEU A 142 7.34 5.89 -5.77
N GLU A 143 8.32 6.48 -6.45
CA GLU A 143 8.21 7.79 -7.10
C GLU A 143 7.62 7.73 -8.52
N ALA A 144 7.61 6.55 -9.16
CA ALA A 144 7.29 6.40 -10.59
C ALA A 144 5.91 6.95 -10.99
N ASP A 145 4.95 7.00 -10.06
CA ASP A 145 3.56 7.40 -10.32
C ASP A 145 3.14 8.72 -9.64
N GLY A 146 4.12 9.45 -9.06
CA GLY A 146 3.91 10.73 -8.37
C GLY A 146 3.94 11.96 -9.27
N ASN A 147 4.13 11.79 -10.59
CA ASN A 147 4.52 12.88 -11.49
C ASN A 147 3.56 13.11 -12.68
N ASP A 148 2.26 12.95 -12.45
CA ASP A 148 1.16 13.35 -13.35
C ASP A 148 0.20 14.35 -12.68
#